data_AF-A0AAU2V945-F1
#
_entry.id   AF-A0AAU2V945-F1
#
_cell.length_a   1.000
_cell.length_b   1.000
_cell.length_c   1.000
_cell.angle_alpha   90.00
_cell.angle_beta   90.00
_cell.angle_gamma   90.00
#
_symmetry.space_group_name_H-M   'P 1'
#
loop_
_entity.id
_entity.type
_entity.pdbx_description
1 polymer ?
#
loop_
_entity_poly.entity_id
_entity_poly.type
_entity_poly.pdbx_seq_one_letter_code
_entity_poly.pdbx_strand_id
1 'polypeptide(L)'
;MTNDPAIVTVPFTRAVFVHELRSGDVFTYRDGPKTPLTILSTEPLRISPELSLIRLTLAGLDTRIDLPPNLPIKARRMSRAVQLPCLLCTEPVDFTIDLPPDGEPLTVVCGAHPRSTARGDQK
;
A
#
# COMPACT_ATOMS: atom_id res chain seq x y z
N MET A 1 -25.10 0.41 -13.31
CA MET A 1 -23.72 0.78 -13.70
C MET A 1 -23.13 1.57 -12.56
N THR A 2 -22.36 0.91 -11.70
CA THR A 2 -21.70 1.55 -10.55
C THR A 2 -20.42 2.21 -11.08
N ASN A 3 -20.34 3.54 -11.04
CA ASN A 3 -19.14 4.26 -11.48
C ASN A 3 -18.07 4.17 -10.39
N ASP A 4 -16.86 3.76 -10.77
CA ASP A 4 -15.72 3.67 -9.85
C ASP A 4 -15.26 5.06 -9.39
N PRO A 5 -14.85 5.21 -8.11
CA PRO A 5 -14.37 6.48 -7.57
C PRO A 5 -13.07 6.93 -8.25
N ALA A 6 -12.92 8.25 -8.39
CA ALA A 6 -11.69 8.86 -8.87
C ALA A 6 -10.76 9.17 -7.70
N ILE A 7 -9.56 8.58 -7.70
CA ILE A 7 -8.59 8.74 -6.61
C ILE A 7 -7.30 9.34 -7.16
N VAL A 8 -6.77 10.39 -6.51
CA VAL A 8 -5.44 10.96 -6.79
C VAL A 8 -4.50 10.59 -5.66
N THR A 9 -3.38 9.97 -6.03
CA THR A 9 -2.42 9.39 -5.09
C THR A 9 -1.04 9.98 -5.32
N VAL A 10 -0.28 10.30 -4.27
CA VAL A 10 1.15 10.61 -4.43
C VAL A 10 1.91 9.29 -4.53
N PRO A 11 2.78 9.09 -5.55
CA PRO A 11 3.58 7.87 -5.65
C PRO A 11 4.55 7.75 -4.46
N PHE A 12 5.05 6.55 -4.19
CA PHE A 12 6.03 6.26 -3.14
C PHE A 12 7.26 7.18 -3.26
N THR A 13 7.34 8.25 -2.46
CA THR A 13 8.46 9.22 -2.49
C THR A 13 9.56 8.92 -1.49
N ARG A 14 9.35 8.01 -0.53
CA ARG A 14 10.32 7.68 0.53
C ARG A 14 10.73 6.21 0.56
N ALA A 15 11.83 5.95 1.27
CA ALA A 15 12.23 4.59 1.62
C ALA A 15 11.20 3.97 2.57
N VAL A 16 10.81 2.72 2.29
CA VAL A 16 9.98 1.89 3.16
C VAL A 16 10.91 0.86 3.82
N PHE A 17 10.69 0.61 5.11
CA PHE A 17 11.48 -0.34 5.89
C PHE A 17 10.69 -1.60 6.23
N VAL A 18 11.39 -2.68 6.61
CA VAL A 18 10.76 -3.98 6.90
C VAL A 18 9.71 -3.90 8.01
N HIS A 19 9.94 -3.10 9.06
CA HIS A 19 8.98 -2.98 10.17
C HIS A 19 7.63 -2.35 9.78
N GLU A 20 7.54 -1.77 8.59
CA GLU A 20 6.35 -1.10 8.08
C GLU A 20 5.43 -2.04 7.28
N LEU A 21 5.95 -3.22 6.96
CA LEU A 21 5.26 -4.23 6.18
C LEU A 21 4.11 -4.87 6.96
N ARG A 22 3.04 -5.21 6.26
CA ARG A 22 1.86 -5.90 6.79
C ARG A 22 1.49 -7.09 5.92
N SER A 23 0.64 -7.97 6.45
CA SER A 23 0.01 -9.03 5.66
C SER A 23 -0.69 -8.44 4.43
N GLY A 24 -0.53 -9.09 3.28
CA GLY A 24 -1.03 -8.66 1.98
C GLY A 24 -0.10 -7.72 1.21
N ASP A 25 0.92 -7.15 1.85
CA ASP A 25 1.89 -6.29 1.15
C ASP A 25 2.77 -7.10 0.19
N VAL A 26 3.20 -6.44 -0.88
CA VAL A 26 4.15 -6.98 -1.86
C VAL A 26 5.37 -6.08 -1.92
N PHE A 27 6.54 -6.69 -1.77
CA PHE A 27 7.82 -5.97 -1.84
C PHE A 27 8.85 -6.73 -2.68
N THR A 28 9.94 -6.03 -2.97
CA THR A 28 11.17 -6.61 -3.52
C THR A 28 12.35 -6.13 -2.68
N TYR A 29 13.42 -6.91 -2.59
CA TYR A 29 14.66 -6.42 -2.01
C TYR A 29 15.18 -5.23 -2.80
N ARG A 30 15.71 -4.21 -2.11
CA ARG A 30 16.23 -3.00 -2.76
C ARG A 30 17.43 -3.32 -3.64
N ASP A 31 18.39 -4.05 -3.08
CA ASP A 31 19.68 -4.39 -3.70
C ASP A 31 19.82 -5.89 -4.01
N GLY A 32 18.69 -6.60 -4.10
CA GLY A 32 18.64 -8.05 -4.28
C GLY A 32 17.76 -8.50 -5.45
N PRO A 33 17.31 -9.76 -5.42
CA PRO A 33 16.39 -10.28 -6.42
C PRO A 33 15.15 -9.41 -6.56
N LYS A 34 14.77 -9.10 -7.81
CA LYS A 34 13.61 -8.27 -8.13
C LYS A 34 12.29 -9.07 -8.13
N THR A 35 12.32 -10.32 -7.69
CA THR A 35 11.15 -11.19 -7.56
C THR A 35 10.20 -10.61 -6.52
N PRO A 36 8.93 -10.31 -6.88
CA PRO A 36 7.94 -9.82 -5.92
C PRO A 36 7.63 -10.88 -4.86
N LEU A 37 7.67 -10.48 -3.60
CA LEU A 37 7.38 -11.32 -2.44
C LEU A 37 6.11 -10.80 -1.77
N THR A 38 5.11 -11.67 -1.64
CA THR A 38 3.84 -11.34 -0.97
C THR A 38 3.89 -11.80 0.47
N ILE A 39 3.50 -10.93 1.39
CA ILE A 39 3.56 -11.19 2.82
C ILE A 39 2.27 -11.85 3.29
N LEU A 40 2.38 -12.99 3.95
CA LEU A 40 1.26 -13.66 4.63
C LEU A 40 1.14 -13.21 6.08
N SER A 41 2.27 -13.07 6.78
CA SER A 41 2.29 -12.57 8.17
C SER A 41 3.61 -11.92 8.53
N THR A 42 3.57 -11.10 9.58
CA THR A 42 4.72 -10.39 10.16
C THR A 42 4.71 -10.57 11.68
N GLU A 43 5.83 -11.01 12.26
CA GLU A 43 5.98 -11.24 13.70
C GLU A 43 7.25 -10.56 14.22
N PRO A 44 7.19 -9.73 15.28
CA PRO A 44 8.40 -9.22 15.91
C PRO A 44 9.16 -10.35 16.60
N LEU A 45 10.47 -10.42 16.41
CA LEU A 45 11.35 -11.40 17.02
C LEU A 45 12.47 -10.68 17.78
N ARG A 46 12.47 -10.80 19.11
CA ARG A 46 13.53 -10.25 19.96
C ARG A 46 14.49 -11.36 20.35
N ILE A 47 15.75 -11.25 19.92
CA ILE A 47 16.81 -12.23 20.24
C ILE A 47 17.56 -11.77 21.50
N SER A 48 17.89 -10.48 21.58
CA SER A 48 18.49 -9.84 22.75
C SER A 48 17.93 -8.43 22.93
N PRO A 49 18.29 -7.70 24.01
CA PRO A 49 17.89 -6.32 24.17
C PRO A 49 18.34 -5.41 23.01
N GLU A 50 19.51 -5.70 22.43
CA GLU A 50 20.16 -4.97 21.34
C GLU A 50 19.83 -5.52 19.95
N LEU A 51 19.32 -6.75 19.85
CA LEU A 51 19.03 -7.44 18.59
C LEU A 51 17.55 -7.79 18.45
N SER A 52 16.86 -7.03 17.59
CA SER A 52 15.49 -7.29 17.16
C SER A 52 15.41 -7.51 15.64
N LEU A 53 14.55 -8.43 15.24
CA LEU A 53 14.25 -8.79 13.86
C LEU A 53 12.73 -8.78 13.64
N ILE A 54 12.33 -8.76 12.38
CA ILE A 54 10.96 -9.03 11.94
C ILE A 54 10.98 -10.34 11.16
N ARG A 55 10.20 -11.29 11.64
CA ARG A 55 9.96 -12.58 10.99
C ARG A 55 8.82 -12.44 10.00
N LEU A 56 9.09 -12.75 8.75
CA LEU A 56 8.14 -12.70 7.65
C LEU A 56 7.78 -14.11 7.20
N THR A 57 6.49 -14.36 7.03
CA THR A 57 5.99 -15.52 6.27
C THR A 57 5.58 -15.03 4.89
N LEU A 58 6.07 -15.67 3.84
CA LEU A 58 5.88 -15.23 2.46
C LEU A 58 5.08 -16.26 1.65
N ALA A 59 4.24 -15.79 0.73
CA ALA A 59 3.47 -16.68 -0.13
C ALA A 59 4.38 -17.46 -1.08
N GLY A 60 4.14 -18.77 -1.20
CA GLY A 60 4.93 -19.64 -2.08
C GLY A 60 6.32 -19.99 -1.56
N LEU A 61 6.65 -19.61 -0.32
CA LEU A 61 7.86 -20.06 0.37
C LEU A 61 7.45 -20.86 1.62
N ASP A 62 7.98 -22.06 1.74
CA ASP A 62 7.73 -22.93 2.91
C ASP A 62 8.51 -22.50 4.16
N THR A 63 9.42 -21.55 4.00
CA THR A 63 10.30 -21.05 5.05
C THR A 63 9.98 -19.61 5.44
N ARG A 64 10.14 -19.30 6.72
CA ARG A 64 10.09 -17.92 7.23
C ARG A 64 11.43 -17.22 7.01
N ILE A 65 11.41 -15.90 6.86
CA ILE A 65 12.61 -15.08 6.70
C ILE A 65 12.67 -14.07 7.84
N ASP A 66 13.81 -14.00 8.52
CA ASP A 66 14.04 -13.03 9.59
C ASP A 66 14.90 -11.87 9.04
N LEU A 67 14.40 -10.64 9.14
CA LEU A 67 15.06 -9.45 8.59
C LEU A 67 15.21 -8.34 9.65
N PRO A 68 16.25 -7.50 9.57
CA PRO A 68 16.37 -6.33 10.42
C PRO A 68 15.20 -5.36 10.18
N PRO A 69 14.61 -4.75 11.24
CA PRO A 69 13.45 -3.86 11.11
C PRO A 69 13.74 -2.62 10.25
N ASN A 70 14.99 -2.15 10.23
CA ASN A 70 15.43 -0.96 9.50
C ASN A 70 16.04 -1.25 8.13
N LEU A 71 15.90 -2.49 7.63
CA LEU A 71 16.35 -2.82 6.27
C LEU A 71 15.44 -2.12 5.25
N PRO A 72 15.97 -1.30 4.32
CA PRO A 72 15.16 -0.67 3.30
C PRO A 72 14.71 -1.68 2.23
N ILE A 73 13.46 -1.57 1.82
CA ILE A 73 12.84 -2.40 0.78
C ILE A 73 12.32 -1.53 -0.37
N LYS A 74 12.00 -2.19 -1.49
CA LYS A 74 11.24 -1.56 -2.57
C LYS A 74 9.80 -2.08 -2.53
N ALA A 75 8.89 -1.24 -2.04
CA ALA A 75 7.46 -1.53 -2.04
C ALA A 75 6.93 -1.65 -3.48
N ARG A 76 6.10 -2.66 -3.71
CA ARG A 76 5.43 -2.89 -5.00
C ARG A 76 3.93 -2.69 -4.89
N ARG A 77 3.36 -3.15 -3.76
CA ARG A 77 1.94 -3.01 -3.45
C ARG A 77 1.79 -2.93 -1.93
N MET A 78 1.05 -1.95 -1.45
CA MET A 78 0.74 -1.80 -0.02
C MET A 78 -0.72 -1.38 0.10
N SER A 79 -1.64 -2.31 -0.12
CA SER A 79 -3.06 -1.97 -0.17
C SER A 79 -3.56 -1.56 1.22
N ARG A 80 -4.12 -0.36 1.31
CA ARG A 80 -4.69 0.23 2.51
C ARG A 80 -6.14 0.59 2.24
N ALA A 81 -7.01 0.20 3.16
CA ALA A 81 -8.37 0.72 3.21
C ALA A 81 -8.31 2.13 3.82
N VAL A 82 -8.85 3.10 3.11
CA VAL A 82 -8.93 4.49 3.58
C VAL A 82 -10.34 5.01 3.37
N GLN A 83 -10.76 5.88 4.28
CA GLN A 83 -12.01 6.63 4.18
C GLN A 83 -11.66 8.11 4.03
N LEU A 84 -12.14 8.75 2.96
CA LEU A 84 -12.05 10.19 2.78
C LEU A 84 -13.41 10.78 2.43
N PRO A 85 -13.70 12.03 2.82
CA PRO A 85 -14.88 12.73 2.35
C PRO A 85 -14.75 12.99 0.85
N CYS A 86 -15.85 12.79 0.12
CA CYS A 86 -15.93 13.21 -1.27
C CYS A 86 -15.74 14.73 -1.38
N LEU A 87 -14.89 15.18 -2.30
CA LEU A 87 -14.64 16.61 -2.52
C LEU A 87 -15.91 17.41 -2.88
N LEU A 88 -16.94 16.76 -3.42
CA LEU A 88 -18.13 17.43 -3.97
C LEU A 88 -19.35 17.35 -3.04
N CYS A 89 -19.66 16.19 -2.48
CA CYS A 89 -20.81 16.02 -1.57
C CYS A 89 -20.42 15.86 -0.11
N THR A 90 -19.14 15.82 0.24
CA THR A 90 -18.60 15.59 1.60
C THR A 90 -18.92 14.24 2.24
N GLU A 91 -19.75 13.42 1.58
CA GLU A 91 -20.07 12.06 2.05
C GLU A 91 -18.79 11.20 2.14
N PRO A 92 -18.64 10.40 3.21
CA PRO A 92 -17.49 9.52 3.38
C PRO A 92 -17.50 8.42 2.30
N VAL A 93 -16.34 8.19 1.70
CA VAL A 93 -16.12 7.16 0.69
C VAL A 93 -15.01 6.24 1.15
N ASP A 94 -15.33 4.95 1.27
CA ASP A 94 -14.34 3.91 1.50
C ASP A 94 -13.73 3.46 0.17
N PHE A 95 -12.41 3.37 0.12
CA PHE A 95 -11.72 2.80 -1.03
C PHE A 95 -10.41 2.14 -0.61
N THR A 96 -9.90 1.27 -1.49
CA THR A 96 -8.59 0.64 -1.32
C THR A 96 -7.59 1.29 -2.27
N ILE A 97 -6.44 1.67 -1.72
CA ILE A 97 -5.37 2.36 -2.42
C ILE A 97 -4.02 1.73 -2.03
N ASP A 98 -3.08 1.67 -2.96
CA ASP A 98 -1.71 1.27 -2.62
C ASP A 98 -0.95 2.46 -2.04
N LEU A 99 -0.64 2.39 -0.74
CA LEU A 99 -0.06 3.48 0.02
C LEU A 99 0.82 2.98 1.18
N PRO A 100 1.97 3.61 1.47
CA PRO A 100 2.72 3.38 2.70
C PRO A 100 1.87 3.63 3.96
N PRO A 101 2.29 3.16 5.15
CA PRO A 101 1.54 3.35 6.39
C PRO A 101 1.34 4.81 6.80
N ASP A 102 2.24 5.71 6.38
CA ASP A 102 2.19 7.15 6.62
C ASP A 102 1.84 7.95 5.35
N GLY A 103 1.52 7.27 4.24
CA GLY A 103 1.09 7.98 3.06
C GLY A 103 -0.29 8.59 3.32
N GLU A 104 -0.50 9.79 2.80
CA GLU A 104 -1.76 10.51 2.94
C GLU A 104 -2.48 10.54 1.58
N PRO A 105 -3.70 10.01 1.46
CA PRO A 105 -4.49 10.19 0.26
C PRO A 105 -5.00 11.63 0.20
N LEU A 106 -4.85 12.28 -0.95
CA LEU A 106 -5.09 13.72 -1.07
C LEU A 106 -6.58 14.05 -1.23
N THR A 107 -7.26 13.42 -2.20
CA THR A 107 -8.66 13.73 -2.53
C THR A 107 -9.35 12.55 -3.21
N VAL A 108 -10.67 12.44 -3.02
CA VAL A 108 -11.54 11.46 -3.69
C VAL A 108 -12.81 12.12 -4.22
N VAL A 109 -13.28 11.66 -5.38
CA VAL A 109 -14.62 11.97 -5.89
C VAL A 109 -15.43 10.68 -5.99
N CYS A 110 -16.59 10.65 -5.34
CA CYS A 110 -17.44 9.46 -5.27
C CYS A 110 -18.13 9.18 -6.62
N GLY A 111 -18.58 7.94 -6.81
CA GLY A 111 -19.25 7.51 -8.05
C GLY A 111 -20.60 8.19 -8.33
N ALA A 112 -21.18 8.89 -7.36
CA ALA A 112 -22.40 9.70 -7.55
C ALA A 112 -22.13 10.98 -8.34
N HIS A 113 -20.87 11.40 -8.44
CA HIS A 113 -20.43 12.50 -9.28
C HIS A 113 -19.61 11.95 -10.45
N PRO A 114 -20.28 11.51 -11.53
CA PRO A 114 -19.58 10.95 -12.68
C PRO A 114 -18.59 11.98 -13.21
N ARG A 115 -17.40 11.49 -13.57
CA ARG A 115 -16.42 12.27 -14.35
C ARG A 115 -17.16 12.77 -15.59
N SER A 116 -17.28 14.08 -15.77
CA SER A 116 -17.72 14.65 -17.04
C SER A 116 -16.71 14.20 -18.09
N THR A 117 -17.03 13.13 -18.80
CA THR A 117 -16.35 12.79 -20.03
C THR A 117 -16.89 13.76 -21.07
N ALA A 118 -16.39 14.99 -21.04
CA ALA A 118 -16.52 15.92 -22.15
C ALA A 118 -15.73 15.34 -23.34
N ARG A 119 -16.29 14.32 -23.97
CA ARG A 119 -15.99 13.96 -25.34
C ARG A 119 -16.74 15.00 -26.16
N GLY A 120 -15.99 15.95 -26.70
CA GLY A 120 -16.53 16.92 -27.63
C GLY A 120 -17.09 16.19 -28.85
N ASP A 121 -18.40 16.00 -28.89
CA ASP A 121 -19.14 15.93 -30.15
C ASP A 121 -19.50 17.36 -30.51
N GLN A 122 -18.53 18.08 -31.08
CA GLN A 122 -18.85 19.16 -32.00
C GLN A 122 -19.26 18.49 -33.32
N LYS A 123 -20.55 18.53 -33.62
CA LYS A 123 -21.00 18.58 -35.01
C LYS A 123 -22.25 19.43 -35.12
#